data_AF-A0A5K1IW44-F1
#
_entry.id   AF-A0A5K1IW44-F1
#
_cell.length_a   1.000
_cell.length_b   1.000
_cell.length_c   1.000
_cell.angle_alpha   90.00
_cell.angle_beta   90.00
_cell.angle_gamma   90.00
#
_symmetry.space_group_name_H-M   'P 1'
#
loop_
_entity.id
_entity.type
_entity.pdbx_description
1 polymer ?
#
loop_
_entity_poly.entity_id
_entity_poly.type
_entity_poly.pdbx_seq_one_letter_code
_entity_poly.pdbx_strand_id
1 'polypeptide(L)'
;MQSEAWAPFGEGRGGLFENPVLSQIATAHGKTTAQIMLRWNLQRGVVVIPKSVHRERMEQNLDVFDFSLTDEEMAQIATLDTKTSSFFSHADPAMVQWFAKMVVSMTARRRRRAGSTRSRTIEPGSIVRAYRSFR
;
A
#
# COMPACT_ATOMS: atom_id res chain seq x y z
N MET A 1 -8.67 -15.82 -13.36
CA MET A 1 -8.31 -14.43 -13.03
C MET A 1 -8.05 -14.38 -11.54
N GLN A 2 -6.92 -13.81 -11.09
CA GLN A 2 -6.54 -13.71 -9.68
C GLN A 2 -6.77 -12.28 -9.20
N SER A 3 -7.43 -12.10 -8.05
CA SER A 3 -7.65 -10.78 -7.45
C SER A 3 -6.47 -10.38 -6.57
N GLU A 4 -6.02 -9.14 -6.72
CA GLU A 4 -4.96 -8.51 -5.92
C GLU A 4 -5.50 -7.25 -5.25
N ALA A 5 -5.34 -7.15 -3.92
CA ALA A 5 -5.78 -6.00 -3.15
C ALA A 5 -4.67 -4.94 -3.08
N TRP A 6 -4.86 -3.85 -3.83
CA TRP A 6 -4.11 -2.61 -3.65
C TRP A 6 -4.71 -1.81 -2.48
N ALA A 7 -3.84 -1.26 -1.62
CA ALA A 7 -4.22 -0.55 -0.38
C ALA A 7 -5.16 -1.37 0.53
N PRO A 8 -4.72 -2.55 1.04
CA PRO A 8 -5.56 -3.43 1.86
C PRO A 8 -6.07 -2.77 3.16
N PHE A 9 -5.45 -1.66 3.57
CA PHE A 9 -5.84 -0.87 4.74
C PHE A 9 -6.69 0.37 4.42
N GLY A 10 -7.06 0.60 3.16
CA GLY A 10 -7.67 1.88 2.74
C GLY A 10 -6.77 3.09 3.03
N GLU A 11 -5.46 2.88 3.12
CA GLU A 11 -4.46 3.86 3.63
C GLU A 11 -4.78 4.40 5.04
N GLY A 12 -5.51 3.64 5.87
CA GLY A 12 -5.93 4.06 7.20
C GLY A 12 -7.08 5.07 7.21
N ARG A 13 -7.76 5.25 6.07
CA ARG A 13 -8.94 6.11 5.97
C ARG A 13 -10.17 5.43 6.58
N GLY A 14 -11.14 6.24 7.01
CA GLY A 14 -12.44 5.75 7.46
C GLY A 14 -12.46 5.10 8.85
N GLY A 15 -11.41 5.28 9.66
CA GLY A 15 -11.37 4.75 11.03
C GLY A 15 -11.35 3.22 11.10
N LEU A 16 -10.81 2.56 10.07
CA LEU A 16 -10.88 1.11 9.97
C LEU A 16 -10.09 0.40 11.07
N PHE A 17 -8.99 0.99 11.54
CA PHE A 17 -8.18 0.42 12.61
C PHE A 17 -8.91 0.42 13.95
N GLU A 18 -9.79 1.41 14.16
CA GLU A 18 -10.61 1.62 15.35
C GLU A 18 -12.02 1.02 15.22
N ASN A 19 -12.32 0.31 14.13
CA ASN A 19 -13.63 -0.29 13.94
C ASN A 19 -13.91 -1.32 15.05
N PRO A 20 -15.07 -1.26 15.73
CA PRO A 20 -15.33 -2.12 16.89
C PRO A 20 -15.41 -3.61 16.54
N VAL A 21 -15.93 -3.97 15.36
CA VAL A 21 -15.99 -5.36 14.89
C VAL A 21 -14.57 -5.90 14.71
N LEU A 22 -13.74 -5.16 13.98
CA LEU A 22 -12.35 -5.57 13.75
C LEU A 22 -11.53 -5.62 15.04
N SER A 23 -11.75 -4.67 15.96
CA SER A 23 -11.04 -4.60 17.25
C SER A 23 -11.42 -5.76 18.19
N GLN A 24 -12.69 -6.17 18.20
CA GLN A 24 -13.15 -7.33 18.97
C GLN A 24 -12.52 -8.62 18.45
N ILE A 25 -12.55 -8.83 17.14
CA ILE A 25 -11.92 -10.00 16.50
C ILE A 25 -10.40 -9.97 16.76
N ALA A 26 -9.75 -8.83 16.58
CA ALA A 26 -8.32 -8.66 16.87
C ALA A 26 -7.97 -9.09 18.30
N THR A 27 -8.78 -8.66 19.27
CA THR A 27 -8.61 -9.02 20.69
C THR A 27 -8.78 -10.52 20.92
N ALA A 28 -9.79 -11.15 20.31
CA ALA A 28 -10.06 -12.59 20.43
C ALA A 28 -8.88 -13.45 19.94
N HIS A 29 -8.18 -13.00 18.91
CA HIS A 29 -7.02 -13.70 18.34
C HIS A 29 -5.67 -13.25 18.95
N GLY A 30 -5.65 -12.23 19.80
CA GLY A 30 -4.40 -11.62 20.30
C GLY A 30 -3.56 -10.98 19.17
N LYS A 31 -4.22 -10.50 18.12
CA LYS A 31 -3.61 -9.90 16.93
C LYS A 31 -4.02 -8.43 16.81
N THR A 32 -3.45 -7.71 15.85
CA THR A 32 -3.83 -6.33 15.53
C THR A 32 -4.94 -6.29 14.49
N THR A 33 -5.72 -5.20 14.45
CA THR A 33 -6.72 -4.97 13.39
C THR A 33 -6.11 -5.10 11.99
N ALA A 34 -4.87 -4.62 11.80
CA ALA A 34 -4.14 -4.77 10.53
C ALA A 34 -3.98 -6.24 10.12
N GLN A 35 -3.57 -7.10 11.07
CA GLN A 35 -3.42 -8.54 10.84
C GLN A 35 -4.76 -9.20 10.52
N ILE A 36 -5.84 -8.83 11.20
CA ILE A 36 -7.20 -9.33 10.90
C ILE A 36 -7.60 -8.99 9.45
N MET A 37 -7.36 -7.75 9.02
CA MET A 37 -7.70 -7.31 7.67
C MET A 37 -6.89 -8.04 6.59
N LEU A 38 -5.59 -8.26 6.83
CA LEU A 38 -4.75 -9.04 5.92
C LEU A 38 -5.20 -10.49 5.86
N ARG A 39 -5.44 -11.11 7.03
CA ARG A 39 -5.92 -12.48 7.13
C ARG A 39 -7.25 -12.69 6.42
N TRP A 40 -8.19 -11.76 6.57
CA TRP A 40 -9.49 -11.81 5.92
C TRP A 40 -9.37 -11.81 4.38
N ASN A 41 -8.50 -10.98 3.81
CA ASN A 41 -8.25 -10.99 2.37
C ASN A 41 -7.59 -12.30 1.92
N LEU A 42 -6.57 -12.77 2.64
CA LEU A 42 -5.87 -14.01 2.33
C LEU A 42 -6.80 -15.23 2.36
N GLN A 43 -7.70 -15.34 3.35
CA GLN A 43 -8.67 -16.43 3.44
C GLN A 43 -9.71 -16.42 2.29
N ARG A 44 -9.98 -15.24 1.70
CA ARG A 44 -10.81 -15.12 0.50
C ARG A 44 -10.04 -15.43 -0.80
N GLY A 45 -8.78 -15.83 -0.69
CA GLY A 45 -7.91 -16.06 -1.84
C GLY A 45 -7.49 -14.77 -2.55
N VAL A 46 -7.54 -13.62 -1.87
CA VAL A 46 -7.09 -12.33 -2.42
C VAL A 46 -5.64 -12.09 -2.00
N VAL A 47 -4.76 -11.87 -2.98
CA VAL A 47 -3.35 -11.54 -2.71
C VAL A 47 -3.28 -10.13 -2.14
N VAL A 48 -2.53 -9.93 -1.06
CA VAL A 48 -2.36 -8.62 -0.40
C VAL A 48 -0.94 -8.10 -0.57
N ILE A 49 -0.79 -6.79 -0.77
CA ILE A 49 0.52 -6.11 -0.90
C ILE A 49 0.60 -4.96 0.11
N PRO A 50 0.73 -5.24 1.41
CA PRO A 50 0.81 -4.19 2.43
C PRO A 50 2.14 -3.44 2.34
N LYS A 51 2.08 -2.11 2.29
CA LYS A 51 3.25 -1.23 2.33
C LYS A 51 3.54 -0.79 3.76
N SER A 52 4.80 -0.88 4.19
CA SER A 52 5.30 -0.22 5.40
C SER A 52 6.73 0.30 5.16
N VAL A 53 7.11 1.34 5.91
CA VAL A 53 8.51 1.79 6.05
C VAL A 53 9.11 1.47 7.42
N HIS A 54 8.27 1.00 8.35
CA HIS A 54 8.67 0.63 9.71
C HIS A 54 8.85 -0.88 9.81
N ARG A 55 9.97 -1.30 10.38
CA ARG A 55 10.36 -2.71 10.47
C ARG A 55 9.38 -3.53 11.29
N GLU A 56 8.98 -3.07 12.48
CA GLU A 56 8.05 -3.84 13.33
C GLU A 56 6.72 -4.11 12.60
N ARG A 57 6.23 -3.14 11.82
CA ARG A 57 5.01 -3.31 11.01
C ARG A 57 5.19 -4.28 9.85
N MET A 58 6.39 -4.36 9.26
CA MET A 58 6.67 -5.36 8.22
C MET A 58 6.60 -6.77 8.82
N GLU A 59 7.19 -6.96 9.99
CA GLU A 59 7.15 -8.22 10.74
C GLU A 59 5.70 -8.58 11.12
N GLN A 60 4.92 -7.63 11.66
CA GLN A 60 3.50 -7.83 11.95
C GLN A 60 2.66 -8.16 10.71
N ASN A 61 2.90 -7.50 9.57
CA ASN A 61 2.16 -7.78 8.33
C ASN A 61 2.44 -9.19 7.77
N LEU A 62 3.58 -9.78 8.11
CA LEU A 62 3.93 -11.16 7.73
C LEU A 62 3.39 -12.18 8.73
N ASP A 63 3.18 -11.79 9.99
CA ASP A 63 2.62 -12.62 11.06
C ASP A 63 1.09 -12.77 10.95
N VAL A 64 0.63 -13.32 9.82
CA VAL A 64 -0.81 -13.50 9.49
C VAL A 64 -1.16 -14.92 9.03
N PHE A 65 -0.22 -15.84 9.11
CA PHE A 65 -0.37 -17.21 8.62
C PHE A 65 -0.56 -18.24 9.74
N ASP A 66 -0.35 -17.85 10.99
CA ASP A 66 -0.40 -18.70 12.18
C ASP A 66 -1.78 -18.78 12.85
N PHE A 67 -2.77 -18.06 12.33
CA PHE A 67 -4.16 -18.11 12.80
C PHE A 67 -5.15 -18.12 11.63
N SER A 68 -6.43 -18.39 11.92
CA SER A 68 -7.52 -18.34 10.96
C SER A 68 -8.77 -17.73 11.58
N LEU A 69 -9.47 -16.91 10.80
CA LEU A 69 -10.78 -16.38 11.15
C LEU A 69 -11.84 -17.45 10.96
N THR A 70 -12.81 -17.52 11.87
CA THR A 70 -13.96 -18.42 11.76
C THR A 70 -14.93 -17.94 10.68
N ASP A 71 -15.85 -18.81 10.25
CA ASP A 71 -16.85 -18.45 9.25
C ASP A 71 -17.76 -17.29 9.74
N GLU A 72 -18.06 -17.25 11.04
CA GLU A 72 -18.81 -16.16 11.66
C GLU A 72 -18.04 -14.84 11.63
N GLU A 73 -16.74 -14.85 11.94
CA GLU A 73 -15.89 -13.65 11.88
C GLU A 73 -15.75 -13.15 10.44
N MET A 74 -15.56 -14.07 9.49
CA MET A 74 -15.52 -13.77 8.07
C MET A 74 -16.83 -13.10 7.60
N ALA A 75 -17.97 -13.60 8.07
CA ALA A 75 -19.29 -13.04 7.78
C ALA A 75 -19.49 -11.66 8.43
N GLN A 76 -19.05 -11.47 9.68
CA GLN A 76 -19.13 -10.17 10.37
C GLN A 76 -18.34 -9.10 9.61
N ILE A 77 -17.10 -9.40 9.20
CA ILE A 77 -16.27 -8.44 8.46
C ILE A 77 -16.89 -8.11 7.10
N ALA A 78 -17.57 -9.07 6.44
CA ALA A 78 -18.25 -8.83 5.18
C ALA A 78 -19.38 -7.79 5.28
N THR A 79 -20.00 -7.63 6.46
CA THR A 79 -21.05 -6.60 6.69
C THR A 79 -20.52 -5.17 6.66
N LEU A 80 -19.19 -4.97 6.74
CA LEU A 80 -18.56 -3.66 6.75
C LEU A 80 -18.43 -3.05 5.33
N ASP A 81 -18.77 -3.79 4.28
CA ASP A 81 -18.68 -3.30 2.90
C ASP A 81 -19.67 -2.16 2.62
N THR A 82 -19.14 -0.98 2.30
CA THR A 82 -19.93 0.22 1.95
C THR A 82 -20.19 0.34 0.46
N LYS A 83 -19.65 -0.57 -0.37
CA LYS A 83 -19.71 -0.53 -1.85
C LYS A 83 -19.16 0.76 -2.46
N THR A 84 -18.31 1.47 -1.72
CA THR A 84 -17.75 2.76 -2.11
C THR A 84 -16.23 2.74 -2.01
N SER A 85 -15.57 3.35 -3.00
CA SER A 85 -14.11 3.51 -3.01
C SER A 85 -13.68 4.52 -1.95
N SER A 86 -12.65 4.20 -1.16
CA SER A 86 -12.04 5.13 -0.19
C SER A 86 -11.23 6.27 -0.84
N PHE A 87 -11.14 6.28 -2.18
CA PHE A 87 -10.39 7.28 -2.94
C PHE A 87 -11.30 8.04 -3.89
N PHE A 88 -11.58 7.48 -5.05
CA PHE A 88 -12.46 8.05 -6.05
C PHE A 88 -13.02 6.96 -6.95
N SER A 89 -14.10 7.29 -7.65
CA SER A 89 -14.70 6.40 -8.64
C SER A 89 -13.99 6.54 -9.99
N HIS A 90 -13.59 5.41 -10.58
CA HIS A 90 -13.05 5.38 -11.94
C HIS A 90 -14.14 5.54 -13.01
N ALA A 91 -15.41 5.39 -12.64
CA ALA A 91 -16.54 5.58 -13.54
C ALA A 91 -16.97 7.06 -13.64
N ASP A 92 -16.45 7.95 -12.79
CA ASP A 92 -16.75 9.38 -12.84
C ASP A 92 -15.89 10.09 -13.92
N PRO A 93 -16.49 10.63 -14.99
CA PRO A 93 -15.76 11.33 -16.04
C PRO A 93 -14.93 12.51 -15.53
N ALA A 94 -15.38 13.20 -14.47
CA ALA A 94 -14.64 14.31 -13.89
C ALA A 94 -13.33 13.83 -13.24
N MET A 95 -13.38 12.69 -12.55
CA MET A 95 -12.20 12.08 -11.93
C MET A 95 -11.22 11.53 -12.97
N VAL A 96 -11.71 10.97 -14.08
CA VAL A 96 -10.88 10.54 -15.20
C VAL A 96 -10.12 11.73 -15.82
N GLN A 97 -10.83 12.83 -16.09
CA GLN A 97 -10.21 14.03 -16.65
C GLN A 97 -9.18 14.65 -15.70
N TRP A 98 -9.50 14.68 -14.40
CA TRP A 98 -8.57 15.16 -13.37
C TRP A 98 -7.30 14.31 -13.29
N PHE A 99 -7.43 12.98 -13.30
CA PHE A 99 -6.29 12.06 -13.23
C PHE A 99 -5.37 12.21 -14.44
N ALA A 100 -5.94 12.28 -15.65
CA ALA A 100 -5.17 12.51 -16.87
C ALA A 100 -4.36 13.82 -16.82
N LYS A 101 -4.99 14.92 -16.37
CA LYS A 101 -4.32 16.22 -16.18
C LYS A 101 -3.19 16.13 -15.15
N MET A 102 -3.41 15.42 -14.04
CA MET A 102 -2.39 15.21 -13.03
C MET A 102 -1.15 14.51 -13.60
N VAL A 103 -1.33 13.39 -14.31
CA VAL A 103 -0.22 12.61 -14.87
C VAL A 103 0.60 13.44 -15.87
N VAL A 104 -0.07 14.21 -16.73
CA VAL A 104 0.60 15.14 -17.66
C VAL A 104 1.41 16.18 -16.90
N SER A 105 0.83 16.78 -15.85
CA SER A 105 1.52 17.78 -15.03
C SER A 105 2.74 17.23 -14.29
N MET A 106 2.67 15.98 -13.79
CA MET A 106 3.78 15.30 -13.11
C MET A 106 4.93 15.02 -14.09
N THR A 107 4.59 14.56 -15.30
CA THR A 107 5.55 14.34 -16.39
C THR A 107 6.25 15.64 -16.78
N ALA A 108 5.49 16.74 -16.92
CA ALA A 108 6.04 18.06 -17.22
C ALA A 108 6.98 18.57 -16.10
N ARG A 109 6.61 18.40 -14.83
CA ARG A 109 7.46 18.74 -13.68
C ARG A 109 8.76 17.93 -13.64
N ARG A 110 8.71 16.63 -13.97
CA ARG A 110 9.90 15.77 -14.07
C ARG A 110 10.83 16.22 -15.18
N ARG A 111 10.31 16.56 -16.36
CA ARG A 111 11.11 17.09 -17.49
C ARG A 111 11.77 18.44 -17.16
N ARG A 112 11.06 19.35 -16.49
CA ARG A 112 11.62 20.62 -16.03
C ARG A 112 12.74 20.45 -15.00
N ARG A 113 12.60 19.51 -14.06
CA ARG A 113 13.67 19.19 -13.11
C ARG A 113 14.89 18.55 -13.78
N ALA A 114 14.69 17.68 -14.77
CA ALA A 114 15.78 17.06 -15.54
C ALA A 114 16.53 18.07 -16.43
N GLY A 115 15.85 19.11 -16.96
CA GLY A 115 16.48 20.18 -17.74
C GLY A 115 17.23 21.24 -16.92
N SER A 116 17.16 21.19 -15.58
CA SER A 116 17.78 22.17 -14.67
C SER A 116 19.15 21.74 -14.14
N THR A 117 19.65 20.55 -14.48
CA THR A 117 20.99 20.11 -14.10
C THR A 117 22.00 20.69 -15.08
N ARG A 118 22.63 21.80 -14.68
CA ARG A 118 23.77 22.43 -15.36
C ARG A 118 24.80 21.35 -15.74
N SER A 119 25.19 21.33 -17.01
CA SER A 119 26.24 20.47 -17.56
C SER A 119 27.47 20.49 -16.64
N ARG A 120 27.75 19.38 -15.95
CA ARG A 120 29.10 19.07 -15.50
C ARG A 120 29.66 18.14 -16.55
N THR A 121 30.49 18.69 -17.44
CA THR A 121 31.39 17.91 -18.26
C THR A 121 32.18 16.98 -17.33
N ILE A 122 32.01 15.68 -17.50
CA ILE A 122 32.84 14.69 -16.83
C ILE A 122 34.15 14.66 -17.60
N GLU A 123 35.21 15.21 -17.02
CA GLU A 123 36.57 15.08 -17.54
C GLU A 123 36.95 13.59 -17.66
N PRO A 124 37.50 13.14 -18.81
CA PRO A 124 37.92 11.76 -18.99
C PRO A 124 39.08 11.45 -18.04
N GLY A 125 38.80 10.69 -16.97
CA GLY A 125 39.82 10.28 -15.99
C GLY A 125 39.32 10.10 -14.55
N SER A 126 38.08 10.51 -14.25
CA SER A 126 37.52 10.47 -12.89
C SER A 126 37.12 9.06 -12.40
N ILE A 127 37.14 8.03 -13.25
CA ILE A 127 36.78 6.65 -12.87
C ILE A 127 37.92 5.90 -12.15
N VAL A 128 39.19 6.31 -12.33
CA VAL A 128 40.33 5.54 -11.80
C VAL A 128 40.64 5.82 -10.31
N ARG A 129 40.08 6.87 -9.70
CA ARG A 129 40.32 7.19 -8.27
C ARG A 129 39.39 6.49 -7.27
N ALA A 130 38.27 5.92 -7.71
CA ALA A 130 37.28 5.34 -6.78
C ALA A 130 37.58 3.88 -6.36
N TYR A 131 38.61 3.23 -6.92
CA TYR A 131 38.88 1.80 -6.68
C TYR A 131 40.13 1.49 -5.82
N ARG A 132 40.73 2.49 -5.16
CA ARG A 132 41.92 2.32 -4.29
C ARG A 132 41.69 2.68 -2.81
N SER A 133 40.49 2.45 -2.30
CA SER A 133 40.18 2.69 -0.88
C SER A 133 39.45 1.54 -0.20
N PHE A 134 39.48 0.35 -0.80
CA PHE A 134 39.05 -0.90 -0.17
C PHE A 134 40.14 -1.96 -0.36
N ARG A 135 41.21 -1.81 0.44
CA ARG A 135 42.04 -2.90 0.98
C ARG A 135 42.55 -2.45 2.33
#